data_AF-A0A1X0QHU0-F1
#
_entry.id   AF-A0A1X0QHU0-F1
#
_cell.length_a   1.000
_cell.length_b   1.000
_cell.length_c   1.000
_cell.angle_alpha   90.00
_cell.angle_beta   90.00
_cell.angle_gamma   90.00
#
_symmetry.space_group_name_H-M   'P 1'
#
loop_
_entity.id
_entity.type
_entity.pdbx_description
1 polymer ?
#
loop_
_entity_poly.entity_id
_entity_poly.type
_entity_poly.pdbx_seq_one_letter_code
_entity_poly.pdbx_strand_id
1 'polypeptide(L)'
;MDKLYDEICDELEEKIRKYAREELEYEDLLEIDNKEKLFGLNWDEEILNLKQKVSDKMLKVYKETIELEELVAELESFKGQDIKKDIDIDYIKTHAILLGRNRAPEQGAENSQWYLPPYPEPSMVTNLEREFSSNGK
;
A
#
# COMPACT_ATOMS: atom_id res chain seq x y z
N MET A 1 24.55 -28.16 -15.79
CA MET A 1 24.14 -28.77 -14.52
C MET A 1 25.26 -29.63 -14.00
N ASP A 2 25.72 -30.61 -14.76
CA ASP A 2 26.81 -31.54 -14.36
C ASP A 2 28.08 -30.83 -13.86
N LYS A 3 28.62 -29.86 -14.61
CA LYS A 3 29.81 -29.11 -14.17
C LYS A 3 29.63 -28.34 -12.85
N LEU A 4 28.47 -27.75 -12.62
CA LEU A 4 28.19 -26.99 -11.40
C LEU A 4 28.02 -27.94 -10.20
N TYR A 5 27.43 -29.11 -10.46
CA TYR A 5 27.28 -30.16 -9.48
C TYR A 5 28.65 -30.73 -9.07
N ASP A 6 29.53 -30.98 -10.04
CA ASP A 6 30.91 -31.43 -9.81
C ASP A 6 31.71 -30.38 -9.02
N GLU A 7 31.60 -29.10 -9.37
CA GLU A 7 32.26 -28.00 -8.64
C GLU A 7 31.78 -27.91 -7.17
N ILE A 8 30.47 -28.08 -6.93
CA ILE A 8 29.92 -28.07 -5.56
C ILE A 8 30.35 -29.32 -4.78
N CYS A 9 30.40 -30.49 -5.43
CA CYS A 9 30.92 -31.73 -4.82
C CYS A 9 32.37 -31.58 -4.38
N ASP A 10 33.23 -31.07 -5.27
CA ASP A 10 34.65 -30.87 -4.99
C ASP A 10 34.84 -29.86 -3.84
N GLU A 11 34.06 -28.78 -3.82
CA GLU A 11 34.12 -27.77 -2.76
C GLU A 11 33.64 -28.33 -1.40
N LEU A 12 32.56 -29.11 -1.39
CA LEU A 12 32.06 -29.79 -0.19
C LEU A 12 33.08 -30.81 0.33
N GLU A 13 33.68 -31.61 -0.55
CA GLU A 13 34.69 -32.58 -0.17
C GLU A 13 35.94 -31.91 0.42
N GLU A 14 36.41 -30.82 -0.19
CA GLU A 14 37.55 -30.04 0.31
C GLU A 14 37.25 -29.46 1.70
N LYS A 15 36.06 -28.90 1.89
CA LYS A 15 35.64 -28.32 3.18
C LYS A 15 35.45 -29.40 4.26
N ILE A 16 34.87 -30.56 3.95
CA ILE A 16 34.79 -31.69 4.90
C ILE A 16 36.19 -32.17 5.33
N ARG A 17 37.16 -32.20 4.40
CA ARG A 17 38.55 -32.54 4.72
C ARG A 17 39.22 -31.50 5.62
N LYS A 18 38.94 -30.21 5.45
CA LYS A 18 39.41 -29.13 6.33
C LYS A 18 38.75 -29.18 7.71
N TYR A 19 37.46 -29.53 7.78
CA TYR A 19 36.75 -29.75 9.04
C TYR A 19 37.42 -30.85 9.87
N ALA A 20 37.77 -31.97 9.24
CA ALA A 20 38.45 -33.09 9.88
C ALA A 20 39.86 -32.73 10.41
N ARG A 21 40.42 -31.59 9.99
CA ARG A 21 41.72 -31.05 10.45
C ARG A 21 41.58 -29.88 11.44
N GLU A 22 40.36 -29.55 11.85
CA GLU A 22 40.05 -28.39 12.71
C GLU A 22 40.47 -27.04 12.10
N GLU A 23 40.54 -26.96 10.77
CA GLU A 23 40.99 -25.77 10.02
C GLU A 23 39.83 -24.86 9.55
N LEU A 24 38.61 -25.03 10.10
CA LEU A 24 37.43 -24.25 9.70
C LEU A 24 36.82 -23.46 10.86
N GLU A 25 36.35 -22.26 10.54
CA GLU A 25 35.57 -21.44 11.46
C GLU A 25 34.08 -21.78 11.38
N TYR A 26 33.31 -21.30 12.37
CA TYR A 26 31.87 -21.54 12.45
C TYR A 26 31.10 -20.99 11.23
N GLU A 27 31.57 -19.89 10.65
CA GLU A 27 30.97 -19.27 9.47
C GLU A 27 31.10 -20.18 8.24
N ASP A 28 32.21 -20.90 8.10
CA ASP A 28 32.42 -21.85 7.02
C ASP A 28 31.47 -23.06 7.13
N LEU A 29 31.18 -23.51 8.35
CA LEU A 29 30.22 -24.59 8.62
C LEU A 29 28.78 -24.21 8.24
N LEU A 30 28.39 -22.96 8.51
CA LEU A 30 27.10 -22.41 8.09
C LEU A 30 26.98 -22.35 6.57
N GLU A 31 28.07 -21.98 5.88
CA GLU A 31 28.08 -21.95 4.42
C GLU A 31 27.91 -23.36 3.82
N ILE A 32 28.56 -24.36 4.41
CA ILE A 32 28.45 -25.78 4.01
C ILE A 32 27.02 -26.29 4.20
N ASP A 33 26.42 -26.07 5.37
CA ASP A 33 25.04 -26.49 5.68
C ASP A 33 24.04 -25.87 4.69
N ASN A 34 24.23 -24.60 4.32
CA ASN A 34 23.40 -23.96 3.31
C ASN A 34 23.60 -24.57 1.91
N LYS A 35 24.83 -24.89 1.53
CA LYS A 35 25.15 -25.52 0.23
C LYS A 35 24.61 -26.96 0.15
N GLU A 36 24.69 -27.72 1.23
CA GLU A 36 24.11 -29.07 1.32
C GLU A 36 22.59 -29.04 1.14
N LYS A 37 21.90 -28.08 1.80
CA LYS A 37 20.46 -27.89 1.64
C LYS A 37 20.05 -27.59 0.20
N LEU A 38 20.87 -26.85 -0.54
CA LEU A 38 20.64 -26.57 -1.96
C LEU A 38 20.81 -27.81 -2.84
N PHE A 39 21.66 -28.75 -2.43
CA PHE A 39 21.94 -29.98 -3.17
C PHE A 39 20.76 -30.96 -3.19
N GLY A 40 19.95 -30.97 -2.13
CA GLY A 40 18.75 -31.80 -2.01
C GLY A 40 17.52 -31.25 -2.76
N LEU A 41 17.63 -30.11 -3.42
CA LEU A 41 16.52 -29.50 -4.14
C LEU A 41 16.33 -30.14 -5.52
N ASN A 42 15.06 -30.24 -5.93
CA ASN A 42 14.71 -30.50 -7.32
C ASN A 42 14.94 -29.22 -8.13
N TRP A 43 16.12 -29.10 -8.73
CA TRP A 43 16.53 -27.90 -9.44
C TRP A 43 15.60 -27.50 -10.60
N ASP A 44 14.97 -28.45 -11.28
CA ASP A 44 14.03 -28.14 -12.36
C ASP A 44 12.77 -27.43 -11.83
N GLU A 45 12.27 -27.87 -10.67
CA GLU A 45 11.14 -27.26 -9.99
C GLU A 45 11.51 -25.90 -9.39
N GLU A 46 12.70 -25.77 -8.80
CA GLU A 46 13.16 -24.50 -8.25
C GLU A 46 13.43 -23.47 -9.35
N ILE A 47 13.97 -23.88 -10.51
CA ILE A 47 14.10 -23.02 -11.69
C ILE A 47 12.72 -22.54 -12.16
N LEU A 48 11.72 -23.42 -12.20
CA LEU A 48 10.35 -23.05 -12.57
C LEU A 48 9.77 -22.03 -11.58
N ASN A 49 9.90 -22.30 -10.28
CA ASN A 49 9.45 -21.41 -9.21
C ASN A 49 10.13 -20.03 -9.29
N LEU A 50 11.44 -19.99 -9.52
CA LEU A 50 12.19 -18.75 -9.66
C LEU A 50 11.77 -17.98 -10.93
N LYS A 51 11.57 -18.66 -12.05
CA LYS A 51 11.03 -18.03 -13.28
C LYS A 51 9.65 -17.44 -13.06
N GLN A 52 8.80 -18.12 -12.31
CA GLN A 52 7.48 -17.62 -11.98
C GLN A 52 7.56 -16.40 -11.05
N LYS A 53 8.36 -16.47 -9.98
CA LYS A 53 8.62 -15.31 -9.09
C LYS A 53 9.15 -14.09 -9.85
N VAL A 54 10.04 -14.31 -10.81
CA VAL A 54 10.59 -13.23 -11.65
C VAL A 54 9.49 -12.64 -12.56
N SER A 55 8.69 -13.49 -13.19
CA SER A 55 7.56 -13.07 -14.03
C SER A 55 6.52 -12.27 -13.24
N ASP A 56 6.18 -12.72 -12.04
CA ASP A 56 5.21 -12.04 -11.15
C ASP A 56 5.73 -10.66 -10.74
N LYS A 57 7.02 -10.55 -10.42
CA LYS A 57 7.66 -9.26 -10.13
C LYS A 57 7.66 -8.33 -11.35
N MET A 58 7.92 -8.84 -12.56
CA MET A 58 7.84 -8.02 -13.77
C MET A 58 6.42 -7.51 -14.01
N LEU A 59 5.41 -8.36 -13.84
CA LEU A 59 4.00 -7.97 -13.94
C LEU A 59 3.63 -6.89 -12.94
N LYS A 60 4.12 -7.00 -11.70
CA LYS A 60 3.90 -5.98 -10.67
C LYS A 60 4.50 -4.63 -11.08
N VAL A 61 5.77 -4.62 -11.51
CA VAL A 61 6.43 -3.39 -11.96
C VAL A 61 5.68 -2.77 -13.13
N TYR A 62 5.24 -3.57 -14.10
CA TYR A 62 4.50 -3.07 -15.25
C TYR A 62 3.18 -2.37 -14.85
N LYS A 63 2.43 -2.95 -13.91
CA LYS A 63 1.20 -2.34 -13.39
C LYS A 63 1.47 -1.04 -12.66
N GLU A 64 2.47 -1.03 -11.78
CA GLU A 64 2.85 0.18 -11.03
C GLU A 64 3.32 1.30 -11.97
N THR A 65 4.00 0.98 -13.07
CA THR A 65 4.38 1.97 -14.09
C THR A 65 3.15 2.58 -14.78
N ILE A 66 2.15 1.76 -15.15
CA ILE A 66 0.91 2.27 -15.74
C ILE A 66 0.19 3.22 -14.79
N GLU A 67 0.05 2.82 -13.52
CA GLU A 67 -0.59 3.67 -12.50
C GLU A 67 0.15 5.01 -12.33
N LEU A 68 1.48 5.00 -12.39
CA LEU A 68 2.28 6.23 -12.36
C LEU A 68 2.06 7.09 -13.60
N GLU A 69 1.98 6.51 -14.79
CA GLU A 69 1.68 7.24 -16.03
C GLU A 69 0.30 7.89 -15.99
N GLU A 70 -0.70 7.20 -15.45
CA GLU A 70 -2.06 7.75 -15.25
C GLU A 70 -2.03 8.95 -14.29
N LEU A 71 -1.36 8.83 -13.14
CA LEU A 71 -1.22 9.93 -12.18
C LEU A 71 -0.46 11.12 -12.76
N VAL A 72 0.55 10.87 -13.60
CA VAL A 72 1.28 11.93 -14.30
C VAL A 72 0.36 12.64 -15.30
N ALA A 73 -0.43 11.89 -16.07
CA ALA A 73 -1.40 12.48 -17.00
C ALA A 73 -2.47 13.30 -16.27
N GLU A 74 -2.96 12.83 -15.12
CA GLU A 74 -3.86 13.61 -14.25
C GLU A 74 -3.18 14.91 -13.79
N LEU A 75 -1.95 14.84 -13.28
CA LEU A 75 -1.19 16.02 -12.86
C LEU A 75 -0.91 17.01 -13.99
N GLU A 76 -0.63 16.52 -15.19
CA GLU A 76 -0.46 17.35 -16.38
C GLU A 76 -1.78 18.01 -16.82
N SER A 77 -2.92 17.33 -16.67
CA SER A 77 -4.24 17.91 -16.93
C SER A 77 -4.54 19.11 -16.02
N PHE A 78 -3.94 19.15 -14.83
CA PHE A 78 -4.03 20.27 -13.91
C PHE A 78 -3.01 21.39 -14.17
N LYS A 79 -1.96 21.16 -14.96
CA LYS A 79 -0.98 22.19 -15.32
C LYS A 79 -1.53 23.10 -16.41
N GLY A 80 -1.74 24.37 -16.08
CA GLY A 80 -2.20 25.40 -17.02
C GLY A 80 -3.70 25.64 -17.01
N GLN A 81 -4.47 24.80 -16.31
CA GLN A 81 -5.74 25.26 -15.74
C GLN A 81 -5.39 26.13 -14.53
N ASP A 82 -5.68 27.43 -14.59
CA ASP A 82 -6.01 28.16 -13.38
C ASP A 82 -7.23 27.44 -12.79
N ILE A 83 -6.99 26.39 -12.01
CA ILE A 83 -8.01 25.76 -11.20
C ILE A 83 -8.27 26.75 -10.06
N LYS A 84 -8.88 27.87 -10.41
CA LYS A 84 -10.02 28.36 -9.66
C LYS A 84 -11.04 27.23 -9.75
N LYS A 85 -10.84 26.17 -8.96
CA LYS A 85 -11.99 25.46 -8.41
C LYS A 85 -12.77 26.61 -7.81
N ASP A 86 -13.94 26.88 -8.38
CA ASP A 86 -14.89 27.80 -7.80
C ASP A 86 -15.37 27.09 -6.53
N ILE A 87 -14.47 27.09 -5.54
CA ILE A 87 -14.74 26.57 -4.23
C ILE A 87 -15.74 27.58 -3.70
N ASP A 88 -17.00 27.18 -3.66
CA ASP A 88 -18.04 27.97 -3.04
C ASP A 88 -17.69 28.05 -1.54
N ILE A 89 -16.95 29.10 -1.19
CA ILE A 89 -16.49 29.39 0.16
C ILE A 89 -17.70 29.55 1.07
N ASP A 90 -18.83 30.02 0.54
CA ASP A 90 -20.05 30.20 1.32
C ASP A 90 -20.72 28.85 1.59
N TYR A 91 -20.70 27.91 0.63
CA TYR A 91 -21.10 26.53 0.87
C TYR A 91 -20.23 25.84 1.94
N ILE A 92 -18.91 25.99 1.88
CA ILE A 92 -18.01 25.41 2.89
C ILE A 92 -18.23 26.04 4.26
N LYS A 93 -18.40 27.37 4.33
CA LYS A 93 -18.68 28.06 5.59
C LYS A 93 -20.01 27.65 6.19
N THR A 94 -21.07 27.58 5.39
CA THR A 94 -22.40 27.16 5.86
C THR A 94 -22.36 25.72 6.37
N HIS A 95 -21.70 24.81 5.65
CA HIS A 95 -21.55 23.42 6.07
C HIS A 95 -20.69 23.29 7.35
N ALA A 96 -19.59 24.03 7.46
CA ALA A 96 -18.74 24.07 8.66
C ALA A 96 -19.48 24.65 9.88
N ILE A 97 -20.32 25.67 9.69
CA ILE A 97 -21.19 26.21 10.74
C ILE A 97 -22.22 25.15 11.17
N LEU A 98 -22.80 24.42 10.23
CA LEU A 98 -23.78 23.36 10.49
C LEU A 98 -23.16 22.22 11.30
N LEU A 99 -21.96 21.77 10.91
CA LEU A 99 -21.19 20.75 11.64
C LEU A 99 -20.70 21.26 13.00
N GLY A 100 -20.24 22.50 13.09
CA GLY A 100 -19.79 23.13 14.34
C GLY A 100 -20.92 23.29 15.36
N ARG A 101 -22.16 23.49 14.89
CA ARG A 101 -23.38 23.60 15.71
C ARG A 101 -23.99 22.25 16.08
N ASN A 102 -23.58 21.16 15.45
CA ASN A 102 -23.95 19.78 15.82
C ASN A 102 -23.10 19.21 16.97
N ARG A 103 -22.22 20.01 17.59
CA ARG A 103 -21.57 19.63 18.84
C ARG A 103 -22.58 19.72 19.98
N ALA A 104 -22.60 18.70 20.84
CA ALA A 104 -23.37 18.76 22.07
C ALA A 104 -22.95 20.02 22.86
N PRO A 105 -23.91 20.80 23.39
CA PRO A 105 -23.59 21.99 24.16
C PRO A 105 -22.73 21.62 25.37
N GLU A 106 -21.75 22.47 25.70
CA GLU A 106 -20.97 22.30 26.91
C GLU A 106 -21.87 22.37 28.15
N GLN A 107 -21.48 21.68 29.22
CA GLN A 107 -22.27 21.56 30.44
C GLN A 107 -22.56 22.96 31.01
N GLY A 108 -23.85 23.34 31.09
CA GLY A 108 -24.29 24.68 31.49
C GLY A 108 -24.69 25.63 30.34
N ALA A 109 -24.46 25.26 29.07
CA ALA A 109 -24.89 26.00 27.88
C ALA A 109 -26.10 25.35 27.17
N GLU A 110 -26.79 24.42 27.84
CA GLU A 110 -27.86 23.58 27.30
C GLU A 110 -29.03 24.37 26.69
N ASN A 111 -29.31 25.57 27.21
CA ASN A 111 -30.39 26.45 26.74
C ASN A 111 -29.89 27.63 25.89
N SER A 112 -28.64 27.60 25.46
CA SER A 112 -28.05 28.68 24.67
C SER A 112 -28.57 28.64 23.23
N GLN A 113 -29.08 29.78 22.75
CA GLN A 113 -29.54 29.96 21.37
C GLN A 113 -28.43 29.78 20.32
N TRP A 114 -27.17 29.65 20.76
CA TRP A 114 -26.00 29.50 19.89
C TRP A 114 -25.71 28.04 19.50
N TYR A 115 -26.32 27.07 20.18
CA TYR A 115 -26.20 25.64 19.87
C TYR A 115 -27.51 25.14 19.27
N LEU A 116 -27.42 24.32 18.22
CA LEU A 116 -28.59 23.65 17.66
C LEU A 116 -28.85 22.36 18.45
N PRO A 117 -30.11 21.88 18.51
CA PRO A 117 -30.39 20.58 19.06
C PRO A 117 -29.55 19.51 18.33
N PRO A 118 -29.04 18.50 19.04
CA PRO A 118 -28.09 17.51 18.49
C PRO A 118 -28.69 16.63 17.38
N TYR A 119 -29.99 16.71 17.16
CA TYR A 119 -30.69 16.07 16.06
C TYR A 119 -31.46 17.12 15.26
N PRO A 120 -31.36 17.10 13.92
CA PRO A 120 -32.14 18.02 13.08
C PRO A 120 -33.63 17.78 13.30
N GLU A 121 -34.39 18.85 13.43
CA GLU A 121 -35.84 18.71 13.48
C GLU A 121 -36.35 18.07 12.17
N PRO A 122 -37.39 17.22 12.23
CA PRO A 122 -37.91 16.54 11.04
C PRO A 122 -38.24 17.49 9.86
N SER A 123 -38.65 18.72 10.17
CA SER A 123 -38.92 19.79 9.20
C SER A 123 -37.66 20.20 8.40
N MET A 124 -36.49 20.21 9.04
CA MET A 124 -35.20 20.52 8.40
C MET A 124 -34.78 19.40 7.44
N VAL A 125 -35.02 18.15 7.81
CA VAL A 125 -34.75 16.98 6.96
C VAL A 125 -35.62 17.03 5.70
N THR A 126 -36.92 17.32 5.84
CA THR A 126 -37.82 17.42 4.69
C THR A 126 -37.49 18.57 3.73
N ASN A 127 -36.92 19.67 4.22
CA ASN A 127 -36.50 20.79 3.37
C ASN A 127 -35.22 20.45 2.58
N LEU A 128 -34.26 19.75 3.21
CA LEU A 128 -33.07 19.25 2.52
C LEU A 128 -33.44 18.27 1.41
N GLU A 129 -34.33 17.31 1.66
CA GLU A 129 -34.80 16.36 0.65
C GLU A 129 -35.46 17.05 -0.55
N ARG A 130 -36.18 18.16 -0.31
CA ARG A 130 -36.76 18.97 -1.38
C ARG A 130 -35.70 19.65 -2.24
N GLU A 131 -34.67 20.24 -1.63
CA GLU A 131 -33.61 20.94 -2.36
C GLU A 131 -32.74 19.99 -3.20
N PHE A 132 -32.44 18.80 -2.67
CA PHE A 132 -31.76 17.74 -3.43
C PHE A 132 -32.62 17.20 -4.59
N SER A 133 -33.94 17.17 -4.43
CA SER A 133 -34.87 16.77 -5.49
C SER A 133 -35.04 17.84 -6.58
N SER A 134 -34.87 19.13 -6.26
CA SER A 134 -34.99 20.23 -7.22
C SER A 134 -33.73 20.50 -8.03
N ASN A 135 -32.54 20.15 -7.51
CA ASN A 135 -31.25 20.31 -8.21
C ASN A 135 -30.88 19.11 -9.11
N GLY A 136 -31.81 18.16 -9.30
CA GLY A 136 -31.64 16.98 -10.17
C GLY A 136 -32.12 17.17 -11.62
N LYS A 137 -32.07 18.40 -12.17
CA LYS A 137 -32.31 18.68 -13.60
C LYS A 137 -31.14 19.40 -14.24
#